data_AF-A0A959LWZ9-F1
#
_entry.id   AF-A0A959LWZ9-F1
#
_cell.length_a   1.000
_cell.length_b   1.000
_cell.length_c   1.000
_cell.angle_alpha   90.00
_cell.angle_beta   90.00
_cell.angle_gamma   90.00
#
_symmetry.space_group_name_H-M   'P 1'
#
loop_
_entity.id
_entity.type
_entity.pdbx_description
1 polymer ?
#
loop_
_entity_poly.entity_id
_entity_poly.type
_entity_poly.pdbx_seq_one_letter_code
_entity_poly.pdbx_strand_id
1 'polypeptide(L)'
;MAYNSHFTLADDMICHLNSIVGGTTDPFMSSRYVGFVSVSAVTVYELALKEIFIDFAQKKNKVFGTYTKSHFDRINGRIKHNHIKDDYVKKFGLKYLNRYKRKIQETENQFLRSHGKSVITSYGNLITWRNDFAHEGHIPNTVTFNEVVASYTLGKELIKCVAETMNR
;
A
#
# COMPACT_ATOMS: atom_id res chain seq x y z
N MET A 1 -14.72 -3.51 -3.67
CA MET A 1 -14.98 -2.21 -3.01
C MET A 1 -14.49 -1.11 -3.92
N ALA A 2 -14.95 0.14 -3.74
CA ALA A 2 -14.60 1.24 -4.64
C ALA A 2 -13.07 1.47 -4.75
N TYR A 3 -12.33 1.27 -3.66
CA TYR A 3 -10.86 1.37 -3.63
C TYR A 3 -10.10 0.42 -4.54
N ASN A 4 -10.71 -0.67 -5.00
CA ASN A 4 -10.05 -1.56 -5.95
C ASN A 4 -9.77 -0.86 -7.29
N SER A 5 -10.58 0.14 -7.66
CA SER A 5 -10.40 0.90 -8.90
C SER A 5 -9.10 1.72 -8.90
N HIS A 6 -8.60 2.11 -7.73
CA HIS A 6 -7.30 2.78 -7.61
C HIS A 6 -6.14 1.87 -8.03
N PHE A 7 -6.25 0.56 -7.85
CA PHE A 7 -5.22 -0.38 -8.26
C PHE A 7 -5.22 -0.64 -9.75
N THR A 8 -6.35 -0.49 -10.46
CA THR A 8 -6.46 -0.80 -11.88
C THR A 8 -5.44 -0.01 -12.71
N LEU A 9 -5.32 1.30 -12.48
CA LEU A 9 -4.35 2.13 -13.20
C LEU A 9 -2.90 1.70 -12.97
N ALA A 10 -2.55 1.35 -11.73
CA ALA A 10 -1.20 0.87 -11.40
C ALA A 10 -0.96 -0.56 -11.94
N ASP A 11 -1.97 -1.43 -11.88
CA ASP A 11 -1.91 -2.80 -12.39
C ASP A 11 -1.70 -2.80 -13.92
N ASP A 12 -2.43 -1.95 -14.66
CA ASP A 12 -2.28 -1.78 -16.11
C ASP A 12 -0.88 -1.26 -16.48
N MET A 13 -0.40 -0.25 -15.75
CA MET A 13 0.94 0.32 -15.98
C MET A 13 2.04 -0.70 -15.67
N ILE A 14 1.93 -1.45 -14.57
CA ILE A 14 2.88 -2.50 -14.19
C ILE A 14 2.86 -3.62 -15.24
N CYS A 15 1.70 -4.01 -15.74
CA CYS A 15 1.56 -5.02 -16.79
C CYS A 15 2.29 -4.57 -18.07
N HIS A 16 2.09 -3.32 -18.49
CA HIS A 16 2.79 -2.76 -19.63
C HIS A 16 4.31 -2.71 -19.42
N LEU A 17 4.77 -2.20 -18.26
CA LEU A 17 6.18 -2.12 -17.93
C LEU A 17 6.87 -3.49 -17.87
N ASN A 18 6.16 -4.53 -17.41
CA ASN A 18 6.69 -5.89 -17.35
C ASN A 18 7.13 -6.40 -18.75
N SER A 19 6.39 -6.03 -19.80
CA SER A 19 6.75 -6.38 -21.18
C SER A 19 8.00 -5.67 -21.69
N ILE A 20 8.30 -4.47 -21.16
CA ILE A 20 9.43 -3.63 -21.60
C ILE A 20 10.70 -3.99 -20.82
N VAL A 21 10.57 -4.18 -19.50
CA VAL A 21 11.70 -4.46 -18.61
C VAL A 21 12.36 -5.79 -18.96
N GLY A 22 11.58 -6.81 -19.36
CA GLY A 22 12.11 -8.11 -19.79
C GLY A 22 13.05 -8.04 -21.00
N GLY A 23 12.97 -6.98 -21.82
CA GLY A 23 13.85 -6.76 -22.98
C GLY A 23 15.00 -5.77 -22.74
N THR A 24 15.08 -5.16 -21.55
CA THR A 24 16.07 -4.11 -21.26
C THR A 24 17.29 -4.71 -20.56
N THR A 25 18.47 -4.56 -21.13
CA THR A 25 19.75 -4.97 -20.53
C THR A 25 20.45 -3.85 -19.75
N ASP A 26 19.98 -2.60 -19.87
CA ASP A 26 20.55 -1.44 -19.19
C ASP A 26 20.14 -1.39 -17.69
N PRO A 27 21.09 -1.56 -16.75
CA PRO A 27 20.82 -1.50 -15.32
C PRO A 27 20.31 -0.13 -14.86
N PHE A 28 20.72 0.96 -15.51
CA PHE A 28 20.31 2.31 -15.14
C PHE A 28 18.81 2.51 -15.40
N MET A 29 18.33 2.13 -16.59
CA MET A 29 16.92 2.21 -16.93
C MET A 29 16.07 1.26 -16.08
N SER A 30 16.58 0.06 -15.78
CA SER A 30 15.92 -0.88 -14.85
C SER A 30 15.68 -0.26 -13.47
N SER A 31 16.68 0.42 -12.91
CA SER A 31 16.55 1.16 -11.65
C SER A 31 15.47 2.26 -11.71
N ARG A 32 15.37 2.99 -12.82
CA ARG A 32 14.30 3.99 -13.00
C ARG A 32 12.90 3.37 -13.03
N TYR A 33 12.73 2.24 -13.72
CA TYR A 33 11.45 1.53 -13.74
C TYR A 33 11.03 1.05 -12.36
N VAL A 34 11.97 0.52 -11.58
CA VAL A 34 11.73 0.14 -10.18
C VAL A 34 11.22 1.34 -9.36
N GLY A 35 11.80 2.52 -9.58
CA GLY A 35 11.41 3.76 -8.90
C GLY A 35 10.02 4.22 -9.25
N PHE A 36 9.72 4.27 -10.55
CA PHE A 36 8.39 4.66 -11.02
C PHE A 36 7.30 3.70 -10.54
N VAL A 37 7.55 2.39 -10.52
CA VAL A 37 6.60 1.43 -9.95
C VAL A 37 6.44 1.64 -8.45
N SER A 38 7.52 1.86 -7.72
CA SER A 38 7.47 2.10 -6.27
C SER A 38 6.65 3.37 -5.92
N VAL A 39 6.85 4.46 -6.67
CA VAL A 39 6.08 5.71 -6.52
C VAL A 39 4.60 5.47 -6.82
N SER A 40 4.31 4.77 -7.91
CA SER A 40 2.93 4.47 -8.33
C SER A 40 2.22 3.60 -7.30
N ALA A 41 2.87 2.51 -6.85
CA ALA A 41 2.38 1.58 -5.83
C ALA A 41 2.00 2.30 -4.52
N VAL A 42 2.89 3.14 -4.00
CA VAL A 42 2.64 3.87 -2.74
C VAL A 42 1.52 4.90 -2.91
N THR A 43 1.42 5.53 -4.09
CA THR A 43 0.36 6.49 -4.38
C THR A 43 -1.02 5.82 -4.39
N VAL A 44 -1.14 4.64 -5.02
CA VAL A 44 -2.43 3.91 -5.01
C VAL A 44 -2.78 3.37 -3.62
N TYR A 45 -1.81 2.99 -2.80
CA TYR A 45 -2.06 2.66 -1.38
C TYR A 45 -2.63 3.84 -0.61
N GLU A 46 -2.06 5.03 -0.80
CA GLU A 46 -2.54 6.24 -0.14
C GLU A 46 -4.00 6.53 -0.53
N LEU A 47 -4.31 6.53 -1.83
CA LEU A 47 -5.66 6.75 -2.33
C LEU A 47 -6.65 5.71 -1.79
N ALA A 48 -6.26 4.43 -1.82
CA ALA A 48 -7.09 3.35 -1.31
C ALA A 48 -7.36 3.48 0.20
N LEU A 49 -6.36 3.82 1.01
CA LEU A 49 -6.55 4.06 2.43
C LEU A 49 -7.49 5.24 2.68
N LYS A 50 -7.28 6.36 1.99
CA LYS A 50 -8.16 7.55 2.10
C LYS A 50 -9.60 7.15 1.83
N GLU A 51 -9.86 6.47 0.73
CA GLU A 51 -11.20 6.05 0.36
C GLU A 51 -11.83 5.10 1.38
N ILE A 52 -11.10 4.06 1.84
CA ILE A 52 -11.59 3.09 2.83
C ILE A 52 -12.05 3.81 4.12
N PHE A 53 -11.23 4.71 4.66
CA PHE A 53 -11.56 5.40 5.90
C PHE A 53 -12.70 6.42 5.73
N ILE A 54 -12.70 7.16 4.63
CA ILE A 54 -13.75 8.15 4.31
C ILE A 54 -15.09 7.44 4.11
N ASP A 55 -15.13 6.37 3.33
CA ASP A 55 -16.34 5.57 3.09
C ASP A 55 -16.90 5.00 4.37
N PHE A 56 -16.03 4.44 5.21
CA PHE A 56 -16.45 3.89 6.50
C PHE A 56 -17.06 4.97 7.40
N ALA A 57 -16.40 6.12 7.52
CA ALA A 57 -16.88 7.25 8.32
C ALA A 57 -18.21 7.79 7.81
N GLN A 58 -18.33 7.98 6.49
CA GLN A 58 -19.55 8.46 5.82
C GLN A 58 -20.74 7.52 6.06
N LYS A 59 -20.51 6.20 5.99
CA LYS A 59 -21.54 5.18 6.28
C LYS A 59 -21.98 5.16 7.75
N LYS A 60 -21.15 5.65 8.67
CA LYS A 60 -21.51 5.79 10.10
C LYS A 60 -22.29 7.07 10.34
N ASN A 61 -21.81 8.21 9.85
CA ASN A 61 -22.46 9.50 9.97
C ASN A 61 -21.89 10.50 8.96
N LYS A 62 -22.75 11.30 8.31
CA LYS A 62 -22.35 12.28 7.28
C LYS A 62 -21.37 13.34 7.80
N VAL A 63 -21.59 13.89 9.01
CA VAL A 63 -20.69 14.91 9.60
C VAL A 63 -19.33 14.29 9.91
N PHE A 64 -19.33 13.06 10.44
CA PHE A 64 -18.10 12.34 10.72
C PHE A 64 -17.32 12.04 9.43
N GLY A 65 -18.00 11.64 8.35
CA GLY A 65 -17.36 11.46 7.04
C GLY A 65 -16.72 12.74 6.49
N THR A 66 -17.38 13.90 6.61
CA THR A 66 -16.79 15.21 6.24
C THR A 66 -15.53 15.52 7.06
N TYR A 67 -15.56 15.28 8.36
CA TYR A 67 -14.40 15.46 9.23
C TYR A 67 -13.25 14.52 8.84
N THR A 68 -13.55 13.24 8.63
CA THR A 68 -12.57 12.24 8.19
C THR A 68 -11.96 12.62 6.85
N LYS A 69 -12.74 13.09 5.88
CA LYS A 69 -12.21 13.58 4.60
C LYS A 69 -11.17 14.68 4.80
N SER A 70 -11.50 15.72 5.56
CA SER A 70 -10.57 16.81 5.85
C SER A 70 -9.31 16.34 6.62
N HIS A 71 -9.46 15.37 7.51
CA HIS A 71 -8.32 14.78 8.24
C HIS A 71 -7.39 14.00 7.31
N PHE A 72 -7.95 13.20 6.40
CA PHE A 72 -7.21 12.31 5.50
C PHE A 72 -6.65 13.05 4.27
N ASP A 73 -7.20 14.20 3.88
CA ASP A 73 -6.64 15.04 2.80
C ASP A 73 -5.16 15.42 3.06
N ARG A 74 -4.75 15.52 4.33
CA ARG A 74 -3.39 15.88 4.75
C ARG A 74 -2.40 14.72 4.82
N ILE A 75 -2.86 13.49 4.57
CA ILE A 75 -1.99 12.31 4.60
C ILE A 75 -1.14 12.26 3.33
N ASN A 76 0.13 11.85 3.49
CA ASN A 76 1.13 11.73 2.44
C ASN A 76 1.60 10.28 2.26
N GLY A 77 2.32 9.99 1.19
CA GLY A 77 2.81 8.65 0.84
C GLY A 77 3.83 7.99 1.79
N ARG A 78 4.01 8.48 3.03
CA ARG A 78 4.86 7.86 4.06
C ARG A 78 4.07 7.04 5.09
N ILE A 79 2.96 6.44 4.67
CA ILE A 79 2.05 5.69 5.54
C ILE A 79 2.63 4.32 5.89
N LYS A 80 3.52 4.26 6.90
CA LYS A 80 4.00 2.97 7.43
C LYS A 80 2.87 2.19 8.09
N HIS A 81 3.04 0.87 8.20
CA HIS A 81 2.09 -0.02 8.88
C HIS A 81 1.71 0.47 10.30
N ASN A 82 2.69 0.98 11.06
CA ASN A 82 2.43 1.51 12.40
C ASN A 82 1.53 2.76 12.37
N HIS A 83 1.65 3.65 11.39
CA HIS A 83 0.75 4.79 11.24
C HIS A 83 -0.69 4.33 10.97
N ILE A 84 -0.87 3.31 10.12
CA ILE A 84 -2.20 2.72 9.86
C ILE A 84 -2.82 2.22 11.17
N LYS A 85 -2.05 1.47 11.94
CA LYS A 85 -2.49 0.86 13.19
C LYS A 85 -2.79 1.91 14.28
N ASP A 86 -1.82 2.76 14.57
CA ASP A 86 -1.79 3.60 15.77
C ASP A 86 -2.43 4.98 15.54
N ASP A 87 -2.32 5.54 14.32
CA ASP A 87 -2.79 6.90 14.02
C ASP A 87 -4.12 6.93 13.27
N TYR A 88 -4.47 5.85 12.56
CA TYR A 88 -5.70 5.80 11.76
C TYR A 88 -6.74 4.85 12.36
N VAL A 89 -6.50 3.53 12.35
CA VAL A 89 -7.47 2.53 12.82
C VAL A 89 -7.84 2.75 14.29
N LYS A 90 -6.86 3.00 15.17
CA LYS A 90 -7.09 3.22 16.60
C LYS A 90 -8.07 4.37 16.89
N LYS A 91 -8.09 5.43 16.07
CA LYS A 91 -9.00 6.59 16.26
C LYS A 91 -10.47 6.24 16.07
N PHE A 92 -10.78 5.17 15.33
CA PHE A 92 -12.15 4.68 15.19
C PHE A 92 -12.59 3.77 16.34
N GLY A 93 -11.66 3.40 17.23
CA GLY A 93 -11.93 2.68 18.47
C GLY A 93 -11.15 1.36 18.62
N LEU A 94 -10.96 0.93 19.87
CA LEU A 94 -10.18 -0.26 20.22
C LEU A 94 -10.72 -1.56 19.58
N LYS A 95 -12.05 -1.63 19.36
CA LYS A 95 -12.69 -2.75 18.66
C LYS A 95 -12.11 -2.95 17.25
N TYR A 96 -11.94 -1.87 16.49
CA TYR A 96 -11.38 -1.94 15.13
C TYR A 96 -9.88 -2.20 15.15
N LEU A 97 -9.17 -1.62 16.13
CA LEU A 97 -7.74 -1.90 16.32
C LEU A 97 -7.48 -3.39 16.57
N ASN A 98 -8.23 -4.02 17.47
CA ASN A 98 -8.07 -5.43 17.78
C ASN A 98 -8.45 -6.32 16.58
N ARG A 99 -9.51 -5.94 15.85
CA ARG A 99 -9.89 -6.61 14.61
C ARG A 99 -8.79 -6.54 13.55
N TYR A 100 -8.20 -5.36 13.34
CA TYR A 100 -7.10 -5.17 12.39
C TYR A 100 -5.87 -5.98 12.78
N LYS A 101 -5.43 -5.89 14.04
CA LYS A 101 -4.28 -6.66 14.55
C LYS A 101 -4.45 -8.15 14.31
N ARG A 102 -5.64 -8.69 14.57
CA ARG A 102 -5.95 -10.10 14.31
C ARG A 102 -5.85 -10.42 12.82
N LYS A 103 -6.54 -9.66 11.96
CA LYS A 103 -6.56 -9.89 10.51
C LYS A 103 -5.16 -9.82 9.89
N ILE A 104 -4.39 -8.77 10.19
CA ILE A 104 -3.05 -8.63 9.63
C ILE A 104 -2.12 -9.74 10.11
N GLN A 105 -2.26 -10.20 11.36
CA GLN A 105 -1.45 -11.32 11.87
C GLN A 105 -1.84 -12.66 11.22
N GLU A 106 -3.13 -12.90 11.00
CA GLU A 106 -3.62 -14.08 10.28
C GLU A 106 -3.08 -14.12 8.85
N THR A 107 -3.20 -13.00 8.13
CA THR A 107 -2.68 -12.84 6.76
C THR A 107 -1.15 -12.96 6.72
N GLU A 108 -0.43 -12.30 7.63
CA GLU A 108 1.03 -12.38 7.72
C GLU A 108 1.48 -13.84 7.93
N ASN A 109 0.88 -14.55 8.88
CA ASN A 109 1.19 -15.96 9.14
C ASN A 109 0.89 -16.86 7.93
N GLN A 110 -0.23 -16.60 7.24
CA GLN A 110 -0.61 -17.35 6.04
C GLN A 110 0.42 -17.16 4.92
N PHE A 111 0.82 -15.93 4.62
CA PHE A 111 1.78 -15.63 3.56
C PHE A 111 3.21 -16.09 3.90
N LEU A 112 3.62 -15.98 5.16
CA LEU A 112 4.90 -16.53 5.61
C LEU A 112 4.96 -18.05 5.43
N ARG A 113 3.89 -18.78 5.77
CA ARG A 113 3.83 -20.24 5.62
C ARG A 113 3.77 -20.71 4.17
N SER A 114 3.03 -19.99 3.32
CA SER A 114 2.76 -20.41 1.94
C SER A 114 3.81 -19.92 0.93
N HIS A 115 4.35 -18.72 1.13
CA HIS A 115 5.24 -18.06 0.18
C HIS A 115 6.61 -17.69 0.76
N GLY A 116 6.81 -17.85 2.08
CA GLY A 116 8.05 -17.45 2.76
C GLY A 116 8.28 -15.93 2.79
N LYS A 117 7.25 -15.13 2.49
CA LYS A 117 7.35 -13.67 2.36
C LYS A 117 6.41 -12.96 3.34
N SER A 118 6.93 -11.90 3.96
CA SER A 118 6.20 -11.05 4.90
C SER A 118 5.41 -9.97 4.14
N VAL A 119 4.11 -9.85 4.44
CA VAL A 119 3.23 -8.81 3.88
C VAL A 119 3.63 -7.44 4.46
N ILE A 120 3.86 -7.39 5.78
CA ILE A 120 4.22 -6.15 6.48
C ILE A 120 5.57 -5.62 5.97
N THR A 121 6.57 -6.49 5.86
CA THR A 121 7.90 -6.10 5.35
C THR A 121 7.83 -5.67 3.89
N SER A 122 7.10 -6.41 3.05
CA SER A 122 6.95 -6.06 1.62
C SER A 122 6.32 -4.68 1.41
N TYR A 123 5.26 -4.38 2.17
CA TYR A 123 4.63 -3.06 2.17
C TYR A 123 5.60 -1.98 2.67
N GLY A 124 6.34 -2.25 3.75
CA GLY A 124 7.34 -1.34 4.30
C GLY A 124 8.46 -1.02 3.30
N ASN A 125 8.95 -2.04 2.60
CA ASN A 125 10.01 -1.90 1.59
C ASN A 125 9.60 -0.95 0.46
N LEU A 126 8.36 -1.04 -0.04
CA LEU A 126 7.87 -0.12 -1.07
C LEU A 126 7.87 1.34 -0.62
N ILE A 127 7.51 1.61 0.63
CA ILE A 127 7.55 2.96 1.18
C ILE A 127 8.98 3.46 1.26
N THR A 128 9.91 2.60 1.66
CA THR A 128 11.35 2.92 1.70
C THR A 128 11.86 3.21 0.29
N TRP A 129 11.72 2.29 -0.66
CA TRP A 129 12.18 2.46 -2.05
C TRP A 129 11.58 3.68 -2.73
N ARG A 130 10.29 3.95 -2.50
CA ARG A 130 9.64 5.17 -3.00
C ARG A 130 10.29 6.43 -2.42
N ASN A 131 10.59 6.45 -1.12
CA ASN A 131 11.20 7.63 -0.50
C ASN A 131 12.62 7.83 -1.00
N ASP A 132 13.43 6.78 -1.05
CA ASP A 132 14.81 6.82 -1.53
C ASP A 132 14.82 7.32 -2.99
N PHE A 133 13.94 6.79 -3.85
CA PHE A 133 13.85 7.22 -5.23
C PHE A 133 13.36 8.67 -5.38
N ALA A 134 12.30 9.05 -4.67
CA ALA A 134 11.70 10.38 -4.82
C ALA A 134 12.58 11.50 -4.26
N HIS A 135 13.42 11.23 -3.26
CA HIS A 135 14.26 12.23 -2.60
C HIS A 135 15.71 12.20 -3.05
N GLU A 136 16.28 11.02 -3.29
CA GLU A 136 17.70 10.86 -3.59
C GLU A 136 17.92 10.45 -5.05
N GLY A 137 16.85 10.15 -5.79
CA GLY A 137 16.94 9.62 -7.15
C GLY A 137 17.58 8.24 -7.20
N HIS A 138 17.72 7.58 -6.05
CA HIS A 138 18.45 6.34 -5.85
C HIS A 138 17.51 5.21 -5.45
N ILE A 139 17.82 4.01 -5.93
CA ILE A 139 17.20 2.76 -5.48
C ILE A 139 18.35 1.80 -5.20
N PRO A 140 18.27 0.99 -4.14
CA PRO A 140 19.30 0.00 -3.88
C PRO A 140 19.50 -0.88 -5.12
N ASN A 141 20.75 -1.00 -5.58
CA ASN A 141 21.09 -1.76 -6.79
C ASN A 141 20.74 -3.25 -6.71
N THR A 142 20.39 -3.74 -5.52
CA THR A 142 19.98 -5.11 -5.25
C THR A 142 18.50 -5.36 -5.50
N VAL A 143 17.69 -4.32 -5.67
CA VAL A 143 16.24 -4.43 -5.83
C VAL A 143 15.89 -4.60 -7.29
N THR A 144 15.19 -5.68 -7.61
CA THR A 144 14.74 -6.00 -8.96
C THR A 144 13.30 -5.55 -9.20
N PHE A 145 12.96 -5.33 -10.47
CA PHE A 145 11.58 -5.03 -10.88
C PHE A 145 10.58 -6.08 -10.39
N ASN A 146 10.93 -7.36 -10.51
CA ASN A 146 10.07 -8.46 -10.07
C ASN A 146 9.83 -8.45 -8.56
N GLU A 147 10.84 -8.10 -7.76
CA GLU A 147 10.67 -7.95 -6.31
C GLU A 147 9.71 -6.82 -5.98
N VAL A 148 9.79 -5.69 -6.68
CA VAL A 148 8.89 -4.55 -6.46
C VAL A 148 7.45 -4.88 -6.83
N VAL A 149 7.24 -5.55 -7.96
CA VAL A 149 5.91 -6.02 -8.37
C VAL A 149 5.35 -7.06 -7.39
N ALA A 150 6.18 -7.98 -6.90
CA ALA A 150 5.78 -8.95 -5.88
C ALA A 150 5.43 -8.26 -4.56
N SER A 151 6.26 -7.31 -4.10
CA SER A 151 5.99 -6.52 -2.91
C SER A 151 4.74 -5.66 -3.05
N TYR A 152 4.44 -5.18 -4.27
CA TYR A 152 3.21 -4.45 -4.56
C TYR A 152 1.99 -5.35 -4.44
N THR A 153 2.06 -6.55 -5.01
CA THR A 153 0.99 -7.54 -4.89
C THR A 153 0.73 -7.91 -3.42
N LEU A 154 1.78 -8.12 -2.64
CA LEU A 154 1.65 -8.40 -1.20
C LEU A 154 1.13 -7.20 -0.41
N GLY A 155 1.56 -5.98 -0.74
CA GLY A 155 1.08 -4.78 -0.06
C GLY A 155 -0.43 -4.53 -0.26
N LYS A 156 -1.00 -4.97 -1.39
CA LYS A 156 -2.47 -4.96 -1.60
C LYS A 156 -3.22 -5.78 -0.53
N GLU A 157 -2.64 -6.88 -0.04
CA GLU A 157 -3.25 -7.67 1.03
C GLU A 157 -3.29 -6.93 2.38
N LEU A 158 -2.31 -6.07 2.65
CA LEU A 158 -2.37 -5.19 3.82
C LEU A 158 -3.53 -4.20 3.69
N ILE A 159 -3.69 -3.57 2.53
CA ILE A 159 -4.80 -2.64 2.27
C ILE A 159 -6.15 -3.34 2.40
N LYS A 160 -6.24 -4.57 1.89
CA LYS A 160 -7.42 -5.42 2.05
C LYS A 160 -7.72 -5.73 3.52
N CYS A 161 -6.72 -6.01 4.35
CA CYS A 161 -6.91 -6.17 5.80
C CYS A 161 -7.51 -4.92 6.45
N VAL A 162 -7.08 -3.72 6.01
CA VAL A 162 -7.68 -2.45 6.46
C VAL A 162 -9.14 -2.35 6.01
N ALA A 163 -9.43 -2.61 4.73
CA ALA A 163 -10.78 -2.56 4.19
C ALA A 163 -11.75 -3.51 4.91
N GLU A 164 -11.33 -4.75 5.15
CA GLU A 164 -12.13 -5.73 5.88
C GLU A 164 -12.30 -5.40 7.37
N THR A 165 -11.35 -4.67 7.95
CA THR A 165 -11.48 -4.14 9.31
C THR A 165 -12.53 -3.04 9.36
N MET A 166 -12.42 -2.09 8.42
CA MET A 166 -13.24 -0.90 8.27
C MET A 166 -14.51 -1.17 7.45
N ASN A 167 -15.09 -2.35 7.63
CA ASN A 167 -16.42 -2.69 7.11
C ASN A 167 -17.44 -2.70 8.25
N ARG A 168 -18.69 -2.32 7.94
CA ARG A 168 -19.78 -2.16 8.91
C ARG A 168 -20.32 -3.51 9.37
#